data_AF-A0A9L0I6P3-F1
#
_entry.id   AF-A0A9L0I6P3-F1
#
_cell.length_a   1.000
_cell.length_b   1.000
_cell.length_c   1.000
_cell.angle_alpha   90.00
_cell.angle_beta   90.00
_cell.angle_gamma   90.00
#
_symmetry.space_group_name_H-M   'P 1'
#
loop_
_entity.id
_entity.type
_entity.pdbx_description
1 polymer ?
#
loop_
_entity_poly.entity_id
_entity_poly.type
_entity_poly.pdbx_seq_one_letter_code
_entity_poly.pdbx_strand_id
1 'polypeptide(L)'
;MRAAGGVERNCQFPEIHPRPRPAGFLPLLGETASPAGMTHVFVYGTLKRGQPNHKVLLGGTHGRAAFQGWGRTAEPYPLVIAGEHNIPHLLNVPGQGHRVVGEIYAVDEQMLRFLDEFEGCPDMYQRTPLPIAVLEWEGTRGAPRETPAADRTVQCFVYSTATFPPEWLHLPYHDNYDSQGQHGLRYNPRENR
;
A
#
# COMPACT_ATOMS: atom_id res chain seq x y z
N MET A 1 -11.45 87.47 -7.00
CA MET A 1 -12.57 86.56 -6.66
C MET A 1 -11.97 85.22 -6.28
N ARG A 2 -11.87 84.96 -4.96
CA ARG A 2 -12.52 83.82 -4.24
C ARG A 2 -12.38 82.45 -4.92
N ALA A 3 -11.62 81.55 -4.28
CA ALA A 3 -12.08 80.29 -3.64
C ALA A 3 -10.90 79.31 -3.53
N ALA A 4 -10.58 78.90 -2.30
CA ALA A 4 -10.63 77.52 -1.82
C ALA A 4 -9.36 76.70 -2.19
N GLY A 5 -8.50 76.32 -1.25
CA GLY A 5 -8.83 75.52 -0.07
C GLY A 5 -8.55 74.06 -0.41
N GLY A 6 -7.31 73.62 -0.21
CA GLY A 6 -6.85 72.28 -0.62
C GLY A 6 -5.81 71.75 0.35
N VAL A 7 -6.32 70.98 1.33
CA VAL A 7 -5.62 70.20 2.36
C VAL A 7 -4.40 69.43 1.83
N GLU A 8 -3.22 69.70 2.39
CA GLU A 8 -2.06 68.81 2.28
C GLU A 8 -2.33 67.55 3.11
N ARG A 9 -2.69 66.46 2.45
CA ARG A 9 -2.78 65.14 3.09
C ARG A 9 -1.38 64.56 3.20
N ASN A 10 -0.88 64.55 4.42
CA ASN A 10 0.28 63.81 4.87
C ASN A 10 0.03 62.30 4.66
N CYS A 11 0.54 61.73 3.56
CA CYS A 11 0.52 60.30 3.31
C CYS A 11 1.70 59.63 4.04
N GLN A 12 1.51 59.39 5.34
CA GLN A 12 2.37 58.50 6.13
C GLN A 12 2.21 57.08 5.57
N PHE A 13 3.25 56.52 4.95
CA PHE A 13 3.32 55.09 4.65
C PHE A 13 3.42 54.30 5.96
N PRO A 14 2.63 53.25 6.21
CA PRO A 14 2.88 52.37 7.34
C PRO A 14 4.12 51.51 7.03
N GLU A 15 5.11 51.55 7.93
CA GLU A 15 6.24 50.62 7.95
C GLU A 15 5.71 49.19 8.04
N ILE A 16 6.09 48.37 7.05
CA ILE A 16 5.76 46.95 7.01
C ILE A 16 6.80 46.23 7.88
N HIS A 17 6.46 45.97 9.15
CA HIS A 17 7.28 45.10 9.99
C HIS A 17 7.25 43.67 9.42
N PRO A 18 8.41 43.00 9.21
CA PRO A 18 8.42 41.61 8.82
C PRO A 18 7.88 40.76 9.99
N ARG A 19 6.81 40.01 9.73
CA ARG A 19 6.29 39.02 10.69
C ARG A 19 7.41 38.00 10.99
N PRO A 20 7.57 37.57 12.26
CA PRO A 20 8.48 36.47 12.55
C PRO A 20 8.02 35.22 11.81
N ARG A 21 8.97 34.54 11.16
CA ARG A 21 8.75 33.23 10.55
C ARG A 21 8.22 32.29 11.66
N PRO A 22 7.18 31.48 11.43
CA PRO A 22 6.84 30.46 12.39
C PRO A 22 8.05 29.55 12.56
N ALA A 23 8.48 29.41 13.82
CA ALA A 23 9.51 28.48 14.22
C ALA A 23 9.17 27.07 13.72
N GLY A 24 10.22 26.33 13.39
CA GLY A 24 10.18 25.08 12.64
C GLY A 24 9.02 24.17 13.03
N PHE A 25 8.30 23.74 12.01
CA PHE A 25 7.49 22.55 12.06
C PHE A 25 8.45 21.37 12.24
N LEU A 26 8.72 20.99 13.48
CA LEU A 26 9.37 19.72 13.79
C LEU A 26 8.40 18.62 13.33
N PRO A 27 8.80 17.69 12.44
CA PRO A 27 7.96 16.54 12.17
C PRO A 27 7.94 15.68 13.44
N LEU A 28 6.74 15.56 14.01
CA LEU A 28 6.43 14.71 15.16
C LEU A 28 6.45 13.24 14.70
N LEU A 29 7.42 12.48 15.23
CA LEU A 29 7.41 11.05 15.54
C LEU A 29 6.80 10.05 14.51
N GLY A 30 7.67 9.17 14.01
CA GLY A 30 7.35 7.74 14.00
C GLY A 30 7.10 7.07 12.65
N GLU A 31 7.67 7.54 11.54
CA GLU A 31 7.93 6.60 10.44
C GLU A 31 8.95 5.59 10.95
N THR A 32 8.52 4.36 11.23
CA THR A 32 9.45 3.22 11.26
C THR A 32 9.95 3.06 9.83
N ALA A 33 10.95 3.87 9.48
CA ALA A 33 11.67 3.73 8.23
C ALA A 33 12.19 2.30 8.20
N SER A 34 11.83 1.56 7.15
CA SER A 34 12.48 0.29 6.87
C SER A 34 14.01 0.53 6.84
N PRO A 35 14.84 -0.47 7.20
CA PRO A 35 16.29 -0.34 7.04
C PRO A 35 16.63 0.24 5.67
N ALA A 36 17.58 1.17 5.58
CA ALA A 36 17.89 1.86 4.33
C ALA A 36 18.01 0.85 3.17
N GLY A 37 17.15 1.00 2.14
CA GLY A 37 17.06 0.08 0.99
C GLY A 37 15.99 -1.03 1.10
N MET A 38 15.19 -1.05 2.16
CA MET A 38 14.05 -1.95 2.31
C MET A 38 12.75 -1.26 1.92
N THR A 39 11.88 -1.98 1.23
CA THR A 39 10.61 -1.52 0.70
C THR A 39 9.48 -2.36 1.28
N HIS A 40 8.36 -1.75 1.67
CA HIS A 40 7.19 -2.51 2.11
C HIS A 40 6.39 -3.04 0.92
N VAL A 41 6.11 -4.33 0.92
CA VAL A 41 5.23 -5.02 -0.03
C VAL A 41 4.10 -5.66 0.74
N PHE A 42 2.88 -5.50 0.24
CA PHE A 42 1.70 -6.15 0.79
C PHE A 42 1.25 -7.28 -0.14
N VAL A 43 1.20 -8.49 0.40
CA VAL A 43 0.82 -9.71 -0.32
C VAL A 43 -0.54 -10.21 0.15
N TYR A 44 -1.44 -10.46 -0.80
CA TYR A 44 -2.82 -10.89 -0.53
C TYR A 44 -3.13 -12.30 -1.05
N GLY A 45 -2.30 -12.81 -1.98
CA GLY A 45 -2.56 -14.01 -2.77
C GLY A 45 -1.63 -15.18 -2.44
N THR A 46 -1.08 -15.80 -3.48
CA THR A 46 -0.30 -17.05 -3.39
C THR A 46 1.02 -16.94 -2.64
N LEU A 47 1.51 -15.73 -2.38
CA LEU A 47 2.75 -15.46 -1.66
C LEU A 47 2.57 -15.43 -0.12
N LYS A 48 1.33 -15.37 0.39
CA LYS A 48 1.08 -15.37 1.85
C LYS A 48 1.58 -16.64 2.53
N ARG A 49 1.83 -16.59 3.84
CA ARG A 49 2.16 -17.79 4.63
C ARG A 49 1.10 -18.88 4.43
N GLY A 50 1.56 -20.13 4.28
CA GLY A 50 0.69 -21.28 4.01
C GLY A 50 0.15 -21.36 2.57
N GLN A 51 0.42 -20.38 1.71
CA GLN A 51 0.00 -20.39 0.31
C GLN A 51 1.10 -20.97 -0.62
N PRO A 52 0.73 -21.44 -1.83
CA PRO A 52 1.59 -22.28 -2.66
C PRO A 52 2.96 -21.67 -3.04
N ASN A 53 3.04 -20.35 -3.18
CA ASN A 53 4.24 -19.66 -3.64
C ASN A 53 5.03 -19.01 -2.49
N HIS A 54 4.65 -19.21 -1.23
CA HIS A 54 5.31 -18.59 -0.08
C HIS A 54 6.83 -18.83 -0.02
N LYS A 55 7.26 -20.02 -0.47
CA LYS A 55 8.68 -20.42 -0.54
C LYS A 55 9.58 -19.43 -1.28
N VAL A 56 9.01 -18.65 -2.21
CA VAL A 56 9.71 -17.66 -3.00
C VAL A 56 10.27 -16.54 -2.12
N LEU A 57 9.51 -16.11 -1.10
CA LEU A 57 9.93 -15.08 -0.13
C LEU A 57 10.99 -15.59 0.86
N LEU A 58 11.11 -16.92 1.01
CA LEU A 58 12.08 -17.55 1.92
C LEU A 58 13.43 -17.85 1.22
N GLY A 59 13.49 -17.75 -0.10
CA GLY A 59 14.67 -18.08 -0.89
C GLY A 59 15.76 -17.02 -0.77
N GLY A 60 16.85 -17.32 -0.06
CA GLY A 60 17.97 -16.39 0.10
C GLY A 60 18.69 -16.01 -1.20
N THR A 61 18.44 -16.71 -2.30
CA THR A 61 18.96 -16.40 -3.64
C THR A 61 18.19 -15.27 -4.33
N HIS A 62 16.95 -15.01 -3.94
CA HIS A 62 16.09 -13.99 -4.56
C HIS A 62 16.22 -12.62 -3.89
N GLY A 63 16.92 -12.52 -2.77
CA GLY A 63 17.00 -11.34 -1.92
C GLY A 63 16.45 -11.62 -0.53
N ARG A 64 16.13 -10.57 0.22
CA ARG A 64 15.61 -10.66 1.59
C ARG A 64 14.16 -10.21 1.65
N ALA A 65 13.34 -10.99 2.36
CA ALA A 65 11.99 -10.60 2.78
C ALA A 65 11.83 -10.89 4.27
N ALA A 66 11.48 -9.86 5.04
CA ALA A 66 11.16 -9.96 6.46
C ALA A 66 9.67 -9.67 6.66
N PHE A 67 8.95 -10.60 7.26
CA PHE A 67 7.58 -10.34 7.68
C PHE A 67 7.57 -9.14 8.64
N GLN A 68 6.56 -8.28 8.52
CA GLN A 68 6.37 -7.13 9.40
C GLN A 68 5.04 -7.20 10.13
N GLY A 69 4.04 -7.88 9.57
CA GLY A 69 2.72 -7.90 10.20
C GLY A 69 1.58 -8.25 9.27
N TRP A 70 0.38 -8.22 9.83
CA TRP A 70 -0.87 -8.38 9.12
C TRP A 70 -1.45 -7.03 8.75
N GLY A 71 -2.02 -6.93 7.57
CA GLY A 71 -2.62 -5.70 7.08
C GLY A 71 -3.92 -5.94 6.34
N ARG A 72 -4.64 -4.85 6.10
CA ARG A 72 -5.82 -4.82 5.26
C ARG A 72 -5.77 -3.58 4.37
N THR A 73 -6.20 -3.69 3.12
CA THR A 73 -6.32 -2.50 2.25
C THR A 73 -7.21 -1.44 2.91
N ALA A 74 -6.80 -0.17 2.83
CA ALA A 74 -7.59 0.93 3.40
C ALA A 74 -8.91 1.12 2.63
N GLU A 75 -8.83 1.03 1.31
CA GLU A 75 -9.97 1.03 0.38
C GLU A 75 -10.37 -0.40 0.00
N PRO A 76 -11.65 -0.64 -0.35
CA PRO A 76 -12.06 -1.92 -0.91
C PRO A 76 -11.57 -2.07 -2.36
N TYR A 77 -11.21 -3.31 -2.71
CA TYR A 77 -10.83 -3.71 -4.07
C TYR A 77 -11.52 -5.04 -4.45
N PRO A 78 -11.82 -5.27 -5.74
CA PRO A 78 -12.21 -6.59 -6.22
C PRO A 78 -10.99 -7.52 -6.19
N LEU A 79 -11.00 -8.49 -5.29
CA LEU A 79 -10.10 -9.64 -5.33
C LEU A 79 -10.89 -10.84 -5.84
N VAL A 80 -10.52 -11.33 -7.02
CA VAL A 80 -11.22 -12.42 -7.71
C VAL A 80 -10.27 -13.59 -7.93
N ILE A 81 -10.81 -14.80 -8.04
CA ILE A 81 -10.06 -15.97 -8.48
C ILE A 81 -10.44 -16.24 -9.93
N ALA A 82 -9.47 -16.16 -10.84
CA ALA A 82 -9.73 -16.21 -12.27
C ALA A 82 -8.68 -17.01 -13.07
N GLY A 83 -9.04 -17.30 -14.33
CA GLY A 83 -8.21 -18.05 -15.27
C GLY A 83 -8.15 -19.55 -14.99
N GLU A 84 -7.53 -20.29 -15.91
CA GLU A 84 -7.39 -21.76 -15.85
C GLU A 84 -6.55 -22.24 -14.65
N HIS A 85 -5.76 -21.34 -14.07
CA HIS A 85 -4.83 -21.60 -12.98
C HIS A 85 -5.40 -21.21 -11.60
N ASN A 86 -6.63 -20.70 -11.53
CA ASN A 86 -7.27 -20.21 -10.30
C ASN A 86 -6.38 -19.21 -9.54
N ILE A 87 -5.86 -18.21 -10.27
CA ILE A 87 -4.95 -17.22 -9.70
C ILE A 87 -5.77 -16.12 -9.01
N PRO A 88 -5.41 -15.69 -7.80
CA PRO A 88 -6.01 -14.52 -7.18
C PRO A 88 -5.52 -13.24 -7.86
N HIS A 89 -6.45 -12.46 -8.41
CA HIS A 89 -6.19 -11.16 -9.03
C HIS A 89 -6.83 -10.04 -8.21
N LEU A 90 -6.02 -9.07 -7.77
CA LEU A 90 -6.51 -7.80 -7.25
C LEU A 90 -6.71 -6.83 -8.42
N LEU A 91 -7.97 -6.57 -8.76
CA LEU A 91 -8.31 -5.66 -9.85
C LEU A 91 -8.16 -4.21 -9.37
N ASN A 92 -7.51 -3.37 -10.15
CA ASN A 92 -7.28 -1.96 -9.79
C ASN A 92 -8.53 -1.10 -10.01
N VAL A 93 -9.59 -1.41 -9.25
CA VAL A 93 -10.86 -0.70 -9.22
C VAL A 93 -11.16 -0.29 -7.78
N PRO A 94 -10.49 0.77 -7.27
CA PRO A 94 -10.66 1.21 -5.89
C PRO A 94 -12.12 1.59 -5.62
N GLY A 95 -12.62 1.24 -4.42
CA GLY A 95 -13.99 1.54 -4.02
C GLY A 95 -15.00 0.42 -4.30
N GLN A 96 -14.59 -0.65 -5.00
CA GLN A 96 -15.44 -1.82 -5.27
C GLN A 96 -14.92 -3.06 -4.52
N GLY A 97 -15.80 -4.00 -4.20
CA GLY A 97 -15.42 -5.26 -3.56
C GLY A 97 -15.23 -5.16 -2.05
N HIS A 98 -14.13 -5.70 -1.53
CA HIS A 98 -13.90 -5.83 -0.10
C HIS A 98 -12.55 -5.24 0.29
N ARG A 99 -12.41 -4.90 1.57
CA ARG A 99 -11.11 -4.57 2.12
C ARG A 99 -10.30 -5.86 2.29
N VAL A 100 -9.27 -6.02 1.48
CA VAL A 100 -8.54 -7.27 1.33
C VAL A 100 -7.51 -7.43 2.45
N VAL A 101 -7.53 -8.58 3.11
CA VAL A 101 -6.60 -8.98 4.17
C VAL A 101 -5.38 -9.67 3.58
N GLY A 102 -4.22 -9.33 4.12
CA GLY A 102 -2.95 -9.89 3.67
C GLY A 102 -1.83 -9.64 4.68
N GLU A 103 -0.61 -9.81 4.19
CA GLU A 103 0.61 -9.76 4.98
C GLU A 103 1.52 -8.65 4.46
N ILE A 104 2.21 -7.96 5.37
CA ILE A 104 3.17 -6.90 5.06
C ILE A 104 4.58 -7.48 5.22
N TYR A 105 5.41 -7.31 4.20
CA TYR A 105 6.80 -7.69 4.19
C TYR A 105 7.68 -6.48 3.92
N ALA A 106 8.80 -6.36 4.62
CA ALA A 106 9.90 -5.50 4.23
C ALA A 106 10.86 -6.31 3.35
N VAL A 107 11.07 -5.86 2.12
CA VAL A 107 11.89 -6.56 1.12
C VAL A 107 13.03 -5.68 0.64
N ASP A 108 14.19 -6.26 0.34
CA ASP A 108 15.26 -5.51 -0.32
C ASP A 108 14.99 -5.31 -1.81
N GLU A 109 15.79 -4.46 -2.47
CA GLU A 109 15.62 -4.18 -3.90
C GLU A 109 15.79 -5.42 -4.79
N GLN A 110 16.60 -6.40 -4.37
CA GLN A 110 16.81 -7.63 -5.12
C GLN A 110 15.53 -8.46 -5.13
N MET A 111 14.92 -8.66 -3.96
CA MET A 111 13.64 -9.35 -3.82
C MET A 111 12.52 -8.60 -4.54
N LEU A 112 12.53 -7.27 -4.49
CA LEU A 112 11.54 -6.47 -5.19
C LEU A 112 11.59 -6.65 -6.71
N ARG A 113 12.80 -6.63 -7.31
CA ARG A 113 12.97 -6.91 -8.75
C ARG A 113 12.59 -8.34 -9.12
N PHE A 114 12.97 -9.31 -8.29
CA PHE A 114 12.57 -10.69 -8.49
C PHE A 114 11.04 -10.84 -8.49
N LEU A 115 10.34 -10.18 -7.57
CA LEU A 115 8.88 -10.23 -7.50
C LEU A 115 8.23 -9.55 -8.72
N ASP A 116 8.80 -8.46 -9.23
CA ASP A 116 8.33 -7.83 -10.47
C ASP A 116 8.38 -8.82 -11.65
N GLU A 117 9.48 -9.55 -11.80
CA GLU A 117 9.65 -10.58 -12.83
C GLU A 117 8.70 -11.77 -12.60
N PHE A 118 8.59 -12.24 -11.36
CA PHE A 118 7.77 -13.39 -10.97
C PHE A 118 6.27 -13.14 -11.23
N GLU A 119 5.80 -11.94 -10.95
CA GLU A 119 4.40 -11.54 -11.18
C GLU A 119 4.15 -11.15 -12.65
N GLY A 120 5.20 -11.07 -13.48
CA GLY A 120 5.09 -10.71 -14.89
C GLY A 120 4.75 -9.23 -15.10
N CYS A 121 5.35 -8.34 -14.31
CA CYS A 121 5.20 -6.90 -14.48
C CYS A 121 5.95 -6.41 -15.73
N PRO A 122 5.44 -5.37 -16.43
CA PRO A 122 4.20 -4.65 -16.17
C PRO A 122 2.96 -5.25 -16.88
N ASP A 123 3.10 -6.37 -17.59
CA ASP A 123 2.07 -6.87 -18.50
C ASP A 123 0.91 -7.55 -17.77
N MET A 124 1.21 -8.50 -16.87
CA MET A 124 0.21 -9.27 -16.13
C MET A 124 -0.31 -8.50 -14.91
N TYR A 125 0.63 -7.97 -14.13
CA TYR A 125 0.39 -7.12 -12.98
C TYR A 125 1.19 -5.82 -13.10
N GLN A 126 0.78 -4.82 -12.34
CA GLN A 126 1.49 -3.58 -12.16
C GLN A 126 1.74 -3.38 -10.66
N ARG A 127 2.98 -3.01 -10.33
CA ARG A 127 3.36 -2.67 -8.97
C ARG A 127 2.87 -1.26 -8.63
N THR A 128 1.83 -1.16 -7.81
CA THR A 128 1.17 0.10 -7.43
C THR A 128 1.31 0.37 -5.92
N PRO A 129 1.59 1.61 -5.49
CA PRO A 129 1.60 1.96 -4.07
C PRO A 129 0.15 2.07 -3.54
N LEU A 130 -0.14 1.40 -2.43
CA LEU A 130 -1.45 1.45 -1.77
C LEU A 130 -1.30 1.67 -0.25
N PRO A 131 -2.20 2.45 0.38
CA PRO A 131 -2.29 2.53 1.84
C PRO A 131 -2.88 1.25 2.43
N ILE A 132 -2.15 0.64 3.35
CA ILE A 132 -2.54 -0.57 4.08
C ILE A 132 -2.74 -0.23 5.55
N ALA A 133 -3.96 -0.46 6.05
CA ALA A 133 -4.25 -0.41 7.48
C ALA A 133 -3.60 -1.61 8.19
N VAL A 134 -2.76 -1.32 9.18
CA VAL A 134 -2.04 -2.34 9.95
C VAL A 134 -3.00 -2.97 10.96
N LEU A 135 -3.11 -4.31 10.95
CA LEU A 135 -3.89 -5.08 11.92
C LEU A 135 -3.04 -5.56 13.09
N GLU A 136 -1.83 -6.05 12.79
CA GLU A 136 -0.82 -6.47 13.78
C GLU A 136 0.56 -6.15 13.19
N TRP A 137 1.51 -5.70 14.03
CA TRP A 137 2.89 -5.42 13.62
C TRP A 137 3.89 -6.12 14.53
N GLU A 138 4.84 -6.84 13.94
CA GLU A 138 5.88 -7.62 14.60
C GLU A 138 6.77 -6.70 15.47
N GLY A 139 6.97 -7.08 16.74
CA GLY A 139 7.70 -6.28 17.73
C GLY A 139 6.87 -5.26 18.52
N THR A 140 5.56 -5.10 18.23
CA THR A 140 4.69 -4.15 18.97
C THR A 140 4.05 -4.77 20.24
N ARG A 141 4.32 -6.05 20.54
CA ARG A 141 3.92 -6.69 21.80
C ARG A 141 4.77 -6.16 22.96
N GLY A 142 4.47 -4.94 23.43
CA GLY A 142 5.12 -4.36 24.62
C GLY A 142 5.23 -2.83 24.69
N ALA A 143 4.87 -2.07 23.66
CA ALA A 143 4.90 -0.61 23.71
C ALA A 143 3.64 -0.04 24.38
N PRO A 144 3.74 0.97 25.28
CA PRO A 144 2.57 1.67 25.82
C PRO A 144 1.70 2.21 24.68
N ARG A 145 0.40 2.00 24.80
CA ARG A 145 -0.63 2.34 23.82
C ARG A 145 -0.82 3.86 23.71
N GLU A 146 0.12 4.56 23.09
CA GLU A 146 -0.03 5.95 22.65
C GLU A 146 -0.48 5.98 21.18
N THR A 147 -1.63 5.38 20.93
CA THR A 147 -2.56 5.56 19.80
C THR A 147 -3.50 4.35 19.81
N PRO A 148 -4.81 4.48 19.59
CA PRO A 148 -5.63 3.32 19.27
C PRO A 148 -5.01 2.65 18.04
N ALA A 149 -4.71 1.36 18.11
CA ALA A 149 -4.15 0.56 17.03
C ALA A 149 -5.04 0.47 15.76
N ALA A 150 -6.06 1.32 15.64
CA ALA A 150 -7.06 1.33 14.58
C ALA A 150 -6.66 2.20 13.37
N ASP A 151 -5.74 3.16 13.51
CA ASP A 151 -5.48 4.17 12.45
C ASP A 151 -4.05 4.15 11.89
N ARG A 152 -3.23 3.15 12.21
CA ARG A 152 -1.89 3.06 11.62
C ARG A 152 -2.01 2.54 10.19
N THR A 153 -1.80 3.42 9.22
CA THR A 153 -1.62 3.04 7.81
C THR A 153 -0.15 3.06 7.43
N VAL A 154 0.29 2.10 6.62
CA VAL A 154 1.62 2.10 5.98
C VAL A 154 1.45 2.07 4.47
N GLN A 155 2.31 2.78 3.74
CA GLN A 155 2.37 2.69 2.29
C GLN A 155 3.11 1.41 1.89
N CYS A 156 2.45 0.55 1.11
CA CYS A 156 3.04 -0.67 0.58
C CYS A 156 2.91 -0.70 -0.94
N PHE A 157 3.87 -1.32 -1.62
CA PHE A 157 3.63 -1.79 -2.98
C PHE A 157 2.74 -3.02 -2.98
N VAL A 158 1.86 -3.09 -3.97
CA VAL A 158 0.93 -4.18 -4.21
C VAL A 158 0.94 -4.50 -5.70
N TYR A 159 0.93 -5.78 -6.05
CA TYR A 159 0.73 -6.23 -7.43
C TYR A 159 -0.77 -6.25 -7.73
N SER A 160 -1.25 -5.22 -8.41
CA SER A 160 -2.64 -5.12 -8.88
C SER A 160 -2.67 -5.19 -10.41
N THR A 161 -3.82 -5.46 -11.00
CA THR A 161 -3.94 -5.46 -12.47
C THR A 161 -5.02 -4.48 -12.93
N ALA A 162 -4.66 -3.61 -13.87
CA ALA A 162 -5.57 -2.73 -14.58
C ALA A 162 -6.01 -3.30 -15.95
N THR A 163 -5.39 -4.41 -16.37
CA THR A 163 -5.64 -5.05 -17.67
C THR A 163 -6.25 -6.42 -17.43
N PHE A 164 -7.58 -6.48 -17.41
CA PHE A 164 -8.33 -7.70 -17.17
C PHE A 164 -9.60 -7.76 -18.03
N PRO A 165 -10.10 -8.96 -18.35
CA PRO A 165 -11.38 -9.12 -19.02
C PRO A 165 -12.54 -8.54 -18.19
N PRO A 166 -13.46 -7.73 -18.77
CA PRO A 166 -14.54 -7.10 -18.02
C PRO A 166 -15.44 -8.07 -17.24
N GLU A 167 -15.57 -9.30 -17.71
CA GLU A 167 -16.33 -10.36 -17.05
C GLU A 167 -15.79 -10.71 -15.66
N TRP A 168 -14.51 -10.47 -15.38
CA TRP A 168 -13.93 -10.71 -14.06
C TRP A 168 -14.54 -9.84 -12.97
N LEU A 169 -15.12 -8.69 -13.32
CA LEU A 169 -15.87 -7.85 -12.38
C LEU A 169 -17.14 -8.53 -11.86
N HIS A 170 -17.63 -9.59 -12.50
CA HIS A 170 -18.80 -10.34 -12.06
C HIS A 170 -18.44 -11.62 -11.29
N LEU A 171 -17.15 -11.94 -11.14
CA LEU A 171 -16.71 -13.07 -10.33
C LEU A 171 -16.92 -12.78 -8.83
N PRO A 172 -17.00 -13.83 -7.98
CA PRO A 172 -17.07 -13.66 -6.54
C PRO A 172 -15.88 -12.84 -6.02
N TYR A 173 -16.18 -11.86 -5.18
CA TYR A 173 -15.16 -11.07 -4.50
C TYR A 173 -14.77 -11.74 -3.19
N HIS A 174 -13.47 -11.75 -2.93
CA HIS A 174 -12.89 -12.33 -1.72
C HIS A 174 -12.28 -11.22 -0.87
N ASP A 175 -12.40 -11.34 0.44
CA ASP A 175 -11.71 -10.48 1.41
C ASP A 175 -10.38 -11.09 1.85
N ASN A 176 -10.25 -12.42 1.82
CA ASN A 176 -9.04 -13.15 2.16
C ASN A 176 -8.90 -14.39 1.27
N TYR A 177 -7.91 -14.39 0.37
CA TYR A 177 -7.63 -15.55 -0.49
C TYR A 177 -7.02 -16.72 0.28
N ASP A 178 -7.50 -17.94 -0.01
CA ASP A 178 -6.88 -19.19 0.40
C ASP A 178 -7.02 -20.25 -0.71
N SER A 179 -5.92 -20.79 -1.23
CA SER A 179 -5.95 -21.86 -2.23
C SER A 179 -6.76 -23.09 -1.80
N GLN A 180 -6.85 -23.38 -0.50
CA GLN A 180 -7.67 -24.47 0.04
C GLN A 180 -9.03 -23.97 0.59
N GLY A 181 -9.45 -22.77 0.20
CA GLY A 181 -10.67 -22.14 0.66
C GLY A 181 -11.94 -22.87 0.19
N GLN A 182 -13.07 -22.49 0.80
CA GLN A 182 -14.38 -23.09 0.56
C GLN A 182 -14.88 -22.93 -0.88
N HIS A 183 -14.26 -22.06 -1.69
CA HIS A 183 -14.56 -21.91 -3.11
C HIS A 183 -14.19 -23.13 -3.96
N GLY A 184 -13.35 -24.05 -3.47
CA GLY A 184 -12.94 -25.26 -4.21
C GLY A 184 -12.00 -25.01 -5.40
N LEU A 185 -11.79 -23.75 -5.79
CA LEU A 185 -10.85 -23.32 -6.83
C LEU A 185 -9.38 -23.34 -6.35
N ARG A 186 -8.78 -24.53 -6.32
CA ARG A 186 -7.37 -24.70 -5.91
C ARG A 186 -6.41 -24.14 -6.97
N TYR A 187 -5.39 -23.40 -6.51
CA TYR A 187 -4.31 -22.90 -7.37
C TYR A 187 -3.61 -24.03 -8.13
N ASN A 188 -3.39 -23.83 -9.43
CA ASN A 188 -2.64 -24.72 -10.30
C ASN A 188 -1.45 -23.96 -10.93
N PRO A 189 -0.19 -24.36 -10.72
CA PRO A 189 0.97 -23.69 -11.32
C PRO A 189 0.86 -23.60 -12.85
N ARG A 190 1.38 -22.50 -13.42
CA ARG A 190 1.42 -22.29 -14.88
C ARG A 190 2.25 -23.33 -15.63
N GLU A 191 3.18 -23.98 -14.95
CA GLU A 191 4.08 -25.01 -15.50
C GLU A 191 3.41 -26.38 -15.73
N ASN A 192 2.20 -26.61 -15.20
CA ASN A 192 1.47 -27.88 -15.36
C ASN A 192 0.77 -28.03 -16.72
N ARG A 193 1.37 -27.53 -17.81
CA ARG A 193 0.83 -27.64 -19.16
C ARG A 193 1.25 -28.94 -19.84
#